data_AF-A0A953W154-F1
#
_entry.id   AF-A0A953W154-F1
#
_cell.length_a   1.000
_cell.length_b   1.000
_cell.length_c   1.000
_cell.angle_alpha   90.00
_cell.angle_beta   90.00
_cell.angle_gamma   90.00
#
_symmetry.space_group_name_H-M   'P 1'
#
loop_
_entity.id
_entity.type
_entity.pdbx_description
1 polymer ?
#
loop_
_entity_poly.entity_id
_entity_poly.type
_entity_poly.pdbx_seq_one_letter_code
_entity_poly.pdbx_strand_id
1 'polypeptide(L)'
;DALVAHLTPWAANGDAALNFGGQLWKSSIVDFLDAQAEVDFVTDVKLFHQPDITLGTRGTKDQDVITARTARSVLVSAPRHVIHLEAAP
;
A
#
# COMPACT_ATOMS: atom_id res chain seq x y z
N ASP A 1 -9.28 -6.47 -2.80
CA ASP A 1 -8.68 -6.35 -4.15
C ASP A 1 -8.41 -4.92 -4.60
N ALA A 2 -9.33 -3.97 -4.38
CA ALA A 2 -9.15 -2.57 -4.77
C ALA A 2 -7.81 -1.95 -4.32
N LEU A 3 -7.39 -2.17 -3.07
CA LEU A 3 -6.10 -1.68 -2.55
C LEU A 3 -4.89 -2.29 -3.29
N VAL A 4 -4.95 -3.56 -3.66
CA VAL A 4 -3.88 -4.21 -4.42
C VAL A 4 -3.77 -3.59 -5.80
N ALA A 5 -4.90 -3.40 -6.49
CA ALA A 5 -4.93 -2.75 -7.79
C ALA A 5 -4.42 -1.31 -7.75
N HIS A 6 -4.78 -0.54 -6.70
CA HIS A 6 -4.30 0.83 -6.51
C HIS A 6 -2.77 0.90 -6.31
N LEU A 7 -2.21 -0.01 -5.51
CA LEU A 7 -0.77 -0.07 -5.23
C LEU A 7 0.05 -0.79 -6.32
N THR A 8 -0.59 -1.52 -7.24
CA THR A 8 0.04 -2.22 -8.37
C THR A 8 -0.70 -1.97 -9.68
N PRO A 9 -0.82 -0.70 -10.11
CA PRO A 9 -1.69 -0.36 -11.23
C PRO A 9 -1.24 -1.02 -12.55
N TRP A 10 0.07 -1.28 -12.69
CA TRP A 10 0.67 -1.97 -13.83
C TRP A 10 0.22 -3.44 -13.94
N ALA A 11 -0.04 -4.11 -12.81
CA ALA A 11 -0.49 -5.49 -12.78
C ALA A 11 -2.00 -5.61 -13.03
N ALA A 12 -2.76 -4.57 -12.68
CA ALA A 12 -4.21 -4.55 -12.82
C ALA A 12 -4.67 -4.21 -14.24
N ASN A 13 -4.01 -3.25 -14.92
CA ASN A 13 -4.55 -2.66 -16.15
C ASN A 13 -3.64 -2.77 -17.39
N GLY A 14 -2.47 -3.43 -17.31
CA GLY A 14 -1.59 -3.69 -18.47
C GLY A 14 -0.89 -2.47 -19.08
N ASP A 15 -1.54 -1.29 -19.07
CA ASP A 15 -1.10 -0.02 -19.67
C ASP A 15 -0.81 1.08 -18.65
N ALA A 16 -0.93 0.80 -17.34
CA ALA A 16 -0.59 1.80 -16.34
C ALA A 16 0.93 2.00 -16.26
N ALA A 17 1.36 3.27 -16.32
CA ALA A 17 2.76 3.65 -16.27
C ALA A 17 3.46 3.10 -15.02
N LEU A 18 4.57 2.36 -15.24
CA LEU A 18 5.38 1.80 -14.17
C LEU A 18 6.25 2.91 -13.55
N ASN A 19 5.88 3.37 -12.35
CA ASN A 19 6.65 4.40 -11.63
C ASN A 19 7.81 3.77 -10.85
N PHE A 20 9.03 3.95 -11.37
CA PHE A 20 10.27 3.57 -10.70
C PHE A 20 10.73 4.64 -9.70
N GLY A 21 11.40 4.23 -8.63
CA GLY A 21 12.02 5.18 -7.69
C GLY A 21 11.03 6.05 -6.91
N GLY A 22 9.75 5.66 -6.90
CA GLY A 22 8.67 6.44 -6.32
C GLY A 22 8.70 6.52 -4.79
N GLN A 23 7.90 7.46 -4.28
CA GLN A 23 7.54 7.55 -2.87
C GLN A 23 6.07 7.18 -2.70
N LEU A 24 5.76 6.48 -1.61
CA LEU A 24 4.39 6.14 -1.22
C LEU A 24 4.11 6.80 0.12
N TRP A 25 3.05 7.60 0.16
CA TRP A 25 2.61 8.30 1.36
C TRP A 25 1.47 7.52 2.00
N LYS A 26 1.55 7.27 3.31
CA LYS A 26 0.48 6.61 4.08
C LYS A 26 -0.84 7.38 3.94
N SER A 27 -0.79 8.71 3.97
CA SER A 27 -1.98 9.56 3.79
C SER A 27 -2.69 9.28 2.47
N SER A 28 -1.96 9.10 1.36
CA SER A 28 -2.59 8.78 0.07
C SER A 28 -3.32 7.44 0.06
N ILE A 29 -2.90 6.49 0.91
CA ILE A 29 -3.59 5.21 1.11
C ILE A 29 -4.86 5.43 1.93
N VAL A 30 -4.78 6.24 2.99
CA VAL A 30 -5.94 6.61 3.82
C VAL A 30 -6.99 7.30 2.95
N ASP A 31 -6.59 8.32 2.18
CA ASP A 31 -7.48 9.05 1.27
C ASP A 31 -8.15 8.10 0.24
N PHE A 32 -7.40 7.12 -0.28
CA PHE A 32 -7.94 6.12 -1.19
C PHE A 32 -8.98 5.21 -0.50
N LEU A 33 -8.71 4.78 0.73
CA LEU A 33 -9.60 3.92 1.51
C LEU A 33 -10.90 4.65 1.89
N ASP A 34 -10.81 5.89 2.37
CA ASP A 34 -11.96 6.72 2.72
C ASP A 34 -12.86 7.03 1.51
N ALA A 35 -12.32 7.00 0.29
CA ALA A 35 -13.08 7.19 -0.94
C ALA A 35 -13.81 5.92 -1.42
N GLN A 36 -13.60 4.75 -0.80
CA GLN A 36 -14.27 3.52 -1.22
C GLN A 36 -15.72 3.49 -0.74
N ALA A 37 -16.65 3.12 -1.64
CA ALA A 37 -18.08 3.04 -1.31
C ALA A 37 -18.43 2.01 -0.21
N GLU A 38 -17.53 1.06 0.05
CA GLU A 38 -17.69 0.00 1.05
C GLU A 38 -17.11 0.39 2.42
N VAL A 39 -16.47 1.55 2.54
CA VAL A 39 -15.78 2.01 3.75
C VAL A 39 -16.57 3.17 4.35
N ASP A 40 -17.08 2.97 5.58
CA ASP A 40 -17.75 4.04 6.32
C ASP A 40 -16.75 5.03 6.93
N PHE A 41 -15.69 4.52 7.56
CA PHE A 41 -14.59 5.31 8.13
C PHE A 41 -13.33 4.46 8.34
N VAL A 42 -12.17 5.10 8.30
CA VAL A 42 -10.88 4.51 8.64
C VAL A 42 -10.40 5.02 10.00
N THR A 43 -10.06 4.10 10.90
CA THR A 43 -9.58 4.44 12.26
C THR A 43 -8.07 4.51 12.37
N ASP A 44 -7.38 3.49 11.86
CA ASP A 44 -5.93 3.34 11.96
C ASP A 44 -5.39 2.61 10.73
N VAL A 45 -4.28 3.11 10.19
CA VAL A 45 -3.57 2.52 9.06
C VAL A 45 -2.09 2.42 9.40
N LYS A 46 -1.58 1.19 9.38
CA LYS A 46 -0.16 0.90 9.58
C LYS A 46 0.48 0.50 8.26
N LEU A 47 1.57 1.18 7.92
CA LEU A 47 2.30 0.97 6.68
C LEU A 47 3.70 0.41 6.98
N PHE A 48 3.95 -0.79 6.48
CA PHE A 48 5.20 -1.50 6.65
C PHE A 48 5.87 -1.71 5.29
N HIS A 49 7.18 -1.48 5.22
CA HIS A 49 7.96 -1.69 4.01
C HIS A 49 8.83 -2.93 4.13
N GLN A 50 8.73 -3.80 3.13
CA GLN A 50 9.60 -4.93 2.92
C GLN A 50 10.39 -4.70 1.62
N PRO A 51 11.63 -4.20 1.70
CA PRO A 51 12.43 -3.87 0.52
C PRO A 51 12.91 -5.10 -0.27
N ASP A 52 12.97 -6.25 0.39
CA ASP A 52 13.33 -7.53 -0.22
C ASP A 52 12.21 -8.53 -0.01
N ILE A 53 11.49 -8.82 -1.10
CA ILE A 53 10.35 -9.75 -1.09
C ILE A 53 10.78 -11.19 -0.77
N THR A 54 12.04 -11.54 -0.97
CA THR A 54 12.56 -12.90 -0.77
C THR A 54 12.92 -13.20 0.68
N LEU A 55 13.20 -12.17 1.49
CA LEU A 55 13.68 -12.34 2.87
C LEU A 55 12.61 -12.73 3.89
N GLY A 56 11.35 -12.95 3.47
CA GLY A 56 10.23 -13.43 4.30
C GLY A 56 9.85 -12.55 5.50
N THR A 57 10.66 -11.56 5.84
CA THR A 57 10.57 -10.74 7.03
C THR A 57 9.94 -9.41 6.65
N ARG A 58 8.70 -9.21 7.12
CA ARG A 58 8.03 -7.91 6.99
C ARG A 58 8.72 -6.90 7.91
N GLY A 59 8.84 -5.66 7.44
CA GLY A 59 9.19 -4.56 8.33
C GLY A 59 8.18 -4.48 9.49
N THR A 60 8.65 -4.20 10.70
CA THR A 60 7.80 -4.07 11.89
C THR A 60 7.57 -2.62 12.29
N LYS A 61 8.23 -1.69 11.60
CA LYS A 61 8.12 -0.26 11.84
C LYS A 61 7.03 0.32 10.95
N ASP A 62 6.02 0.90 11.60
CA ASP A 62 5.04 1.74 10.94
C ASP A 62 5.70 3.03 10.42
N GLN A 63 5.41 3.40 9.17
CA GLN A 63 6.08 4.49 8.47
C GLN A 63 5.08 5.34 7.69
N ASP A 64 5.21 6.66 7.77
CA ASP A 64 4.31 7.57 7.05
C ASP A 64 4.70 7.74 5.57
N VAL A 65 5.98 7.54 5.25
CA VAL A 65 6.50 7.65 3.89
C VAL A 65 7.44 6.48 3.61
N ILE A 66 7.20 5.80 2.49
CA ILE A 66 8.08 4.77 1.95
C ILE A 66 8.77 5.31 0.70
N THR A 67 10.10 5.31 0.71
CA THR A 67 10.90 5.64 -0.45
C THR A 67 11.52 4.37 -1.03
N ALA A 68 11.42 4.21 -2.34
CA ALA A 68 12.15 3.18 -3.08
C ALA A 68 13.65 3.25 -2.75
N ARG A 69 14.26 2.12 -2.38
CA ARG A 69 15.68 2.09 -1.99
C ARG A 69 16.63 2.42 -3.14
N THR A 70 16.22 2.16 -4.37
CA THR A 70 17.02 2.40 -5.57
C THR A 70 16.16 2.98 -6.68
N ALA A 71 16.78 3.68 -7.63
CA ALA A 71 16.10 4.21 -8.81
C ALA A 71 15.45 3.12 -9.69
N ARG A 72 15.87 1.86 -9.57
CA ARG A 72 15.30 0.72 -10.29
C ARG A 72 14.28 -0.08 -9.46
N SER A 73 14.01 0.33 -8.23
CA SER A 73 13.02 -0.32 -7.38
C SER A 73 11.62 0.18 -7.76
N VAL A 74 10.67 -0.75 -7.85
CA VAL A 74 9.24 -0.48 -7.99
C VAL A 74 8.59 -0.79 -6.66
N LEU A 75 7.80 0.15 -6.12
CA LEU A 75 6.96 -0.11 -4.97
C LEU A 75 5.71 -0.86 -5.43
N VAL A 76 5.35 -1.91 -4.71
CA VAL A 76 4.23 -2.80 -5.04
C VAL A 76 3.43 -3.12 -3.79
N SER A 77 2.21 -3.60 -3.98
CA SER A 77 1.35 -4.11 -2.91
C SER A 77 1.99 -5.30 -2.20
N ALA A 78 1.76 -5.40 -0.90
CA ALA A 78 1.94 -6.66 -0.19
C ALA A 78 0.99 -7.73 -0.76
N PRO A 79 1.37 -9.03 -0.71
CA PRO A 79 0.51 -10.12 -1.17
C PRO A 79 -0.72 -10.31 -0.27
N ARG A 80 -0.65 -9.87 0.99
CA ARG A 80 -1.77 -9.94 1.94
C ARG A 80 -1.75 -8.75 2.89
N HIS A 81 -2.87 -8.04 2.92
CA HIS A 81 -3.20 -7.00 3.88
C HIS A 81 -4.05 -7.57 5.01
N VAL A 82 -3.85 -7.05 6.23
CA VAL A 82 -4.66 -7.42 7.40
C VAL A 82 -5.65 -6.29 7.63
N ILE A 83 -6.94 -6.60 7.58
CA ILE A 83 -8.03 -5.64 7.76
C ILE A 83 -8.84 -6.12 8.95
N HIS A 84 -9.05 -5.24 9.93
CA HIS A 84 -9.93 -5.48 11.05
C HIS A 84 -11.16 -4.61 10.89
N LEU A 85 -12.33 -5.18 11.13
CA LEU A 85 -13.59 -4.44 11.15
C LEU A 85 -13.78 -3.91 12.56
N GLU A 86 -13.90 -2.59 12.69
CA GLU A 86 -14.31 -1.97 13.93
C GLU A 86 -15.83 -1.93 13.98
N ALA A 87 -16.42 -2.28 15.12
CA ALA A 87 -17.84 -2.09 15.31
C ALA A 87 -18.14 -0.58 15.38
N ALA A 88 -19.22 -0.15 14.72
CA ALA A 88 -19.71 1.21 14.91
C ALA A 88 -19.98 1.44 16.41
N PRO A 89 -19.58 2.61 16.96
CA PRO A 89 -19.76 2.93 18.38
C PRO A 89 -21.24 2.98 18.82
#